data_AF-A0A6V8LL89-F1
#
_entry.id   AF-A0A6V8LL89-F1
#
_cell.length_a   1.000
_cell.length_b   1.000
_cell.length_c   1.000
_cell.angle_alpha   90.00
_cell.angle_beta   90.00
_cell.angle_gamma   90.00
#
_symmetry.space_group_name_H-M   'P 1'
#
loop_
_entity.id
_entity.type
_entity.pdbx_description
1 polymer ?
#
loop_
_entity_poly.entity_id
_entity_poly.type
_entity_poly.pdbx_seq_one_letter_code
_entity_poly.pdbx_strand_id
1 'polypeptide(L)'
;MARPGASTARQALRDGPWRLLASPWPARALAYLVSGAVAGAVTLVWLPAALVLGLGVGTPLLTAPLVALERRRLRLLGGPALPDPHRRPDRPGPVAWLRTRRAEPVTWRELAYLVLHGTVLLLLDAAAVALVCAPVLLIGAGAFARSGPAAAEPADVVAAFVVAALAALALLVFALLLLYAVPLAAVAHGELARLLLAPGRRPRSVR
;
A
#
# COMPACT_ATOMS: atom_id res chain seq x y z
N MET A 1 16.56 16.31 -17.58
CA MET A 1 16.61 15.83 -16.17
C MET A 1 15.32 15.09 -15.84
N ALA A 2 15.34 13.76 -15.96
CA ALA A 2 14.18 12.89 -15.77
C ALA A 2 13.83 12.76 -14.27
N ARG A 3 12.55 12.82 -13.91
CA ARG A 3 12.04 12.55 -12.55
C ARG A 3 11.93 11.02 -12.37
N PRO A 4 12.81 10.35 -11.59
CA PRO A 4 13.03 8.92 -11.76
C PRO A 4 12.06 7.99 -10.99
N GLY A 5 10.87 8.44 -10.57
CA GLY A 5 9.93 7.61 -9.79
C GLY A 5 8.57 7.33 -10.44
N ALA A 6 7.93 8.38 -10.98
CA ALA A 6 6.62 8.26 -11.61
C ALA A 6 6.69 7.79 -13.07
N SER A 7 7.83 8.00 -13.73
CA SER A 7 8.04 7.58 -15.12
C SER A 7 8.10 6.07 -15.26
N THR A 8 8.77 5.37 -14.33
CA THR A 8 8.99 3.92 -14.39
C THR A 8 7.72 3.11 -14.14
N ALA A 9 6.86 3.54 -13.21
CA ALA A 9 5.58 2.86 -12.93
C ALA A 9 4.60 2.95 -14.12
N ARG A 10 4.43 4.16 -14.70
CA ARG A 10 3.60 4.37 -15.89
C ARG A 10 4.20 3.80 -17.17
N GLN A 11 5.53 3.78 -17.30
CA GLN A 11 6.20 3.14 -18.43
C GLN A 11 6.05 1.62 -18.37
N ALA A 12 6.18 1.00 -17.18
CA ALA A 12 6.00 -0.44 -17.04
C ALA A 12 4.57 -0.89 -17.42
N LEU A 13 3.53 -0.11 -17.06
CA LEU A 13 2.15 -0.38 -17.48
C LEU A 13 1.93 -0.27 -19.01
N ARG A 14 2.85 0.38 -19.75
CA ARG A 14 2.78 0.54 -21.21
C ARG A 14 3.56 -0.52 -21.99
N ASP A 15 4.51 -1.20 -21.36
CA ASP A 15 5.47 -2.10 -22.03
C ASP A 15 4.97 -3.54 -22.25
N GLY A 16 3.69 -3.82 -21.97
CA GLY A 16 3.04 -5.11 -22.22
C GLY A 16 3.18 -6.15 -21.08
N PRO A 17 2.26 -7.13 -21.00
CA PRO A 17 2.11 -8.02 -19.84
C PRO A 17 3.33 -8.91 -19.59
N TRP A 18 4.00 -9.37 -20.65
CA TRP A 18 5.13 -10.29 -20.56
C TRP A 18 6.40 -9.65 -19.98
N ARG A 19 6.65 -8.38 -20.28
CA ARG A 19 7.74 -7.61 -19.67
C ARG A 19 7.47 -7.27 -18.21
N LEU A 20 6.20 -7.17 -17.82
CA LEU A 20 5.80 -6.92 -16.43
C LEU A 20 6.11 -8.15 -15.55
N LEU A 21 5.87 -9.36 -16.07
CA LEU A 21 6.18 -10.63 -15.37
C LEU A 21 7.69 -10.85 -15.20
N ALA A 22 8.49 -10.47 -16.18
CA ALA A 22 9.95 -10.58 -16.11
C ALA A 22 10.61 -9.49 -15.25
N SER A 23 9.85 -8.50 -14.79
CA SER A 23 10.34 -7.37 -13.99
C SER A 23 10.13 -7.63 -12.50
N PRO A 24 11.03 -7.15 -11.61
CA PRO A 24 10.82 -7.22 -10.15
C PRO A 24 9.66 -6.32 -9.65
N TRP A 25 8.93 -5.66 -10.56
CA TRP A 25 7.90 -4.67 -10.24
C TRP A 25 6.65 -5.24 -9.55
N PRO A 26 6.04 -6.35 -10.00
CA PRO A 26 4.87 -6.94 -9.35
C PRO A 26 5.18 -7.39 -7.92
N ALA A 27 6.36 -7.98 -7.70
CA ALA A 27 6.83 -8.37 -6.37
C ALA A 27 7.03 -7.17 -5.45
N ARG A 28 7.60 -6.07 -5.97
CA ARG A 28 7.75 -4.80 -5.24
C ARG A 28 6.39 -4.16 -4.90
N ALA A 29 5.46 -4.17 -5.84
CA ALA A 29 4.10 -3.66 -5.62
C ALA A 29 3.38 -4.48 -4.54
N LEU A 30 3.46 -5.82 -4.61
CA LEU A 30 2.89 -6.69 -3.60
C LEU A 30 3.55 -6.49 -2.23
N ALA A 31 4.89 -6.41 -2.16
CA ALA A 31 5.60 -6.13 -0.91
C ALA A 31 5.21 -4.76 -0.31
N TYR A 32 5.00 -3.75 -1.16
CA TYR A 32 4.46 -2.47 -0.72
C TYR A 32 3.06 -2.66 -0.14
N LEU A 33 2.10 -3.28 -0.85
CA LEU A 33 0.73 -3.45 -0.34
C LEU A 33 0.66 -4.32 0.93
N VAL A 34 1.41 -5.43 1.01
CA VAL A 34 1.47 -6.28 2.22
C VAL A 34 1.99 -5.47 3.42
N SER A 35 3.11 -4.75 3.25
CA SER A 35 3.62 -3.89 4.32
C SER A 35 2.67 -2.72 4.63
N GLY A 36 1.84 -2.31 3.67
CA GLY A 36 0.84 -1.26 3.81
C GLY A 36 -0.37 -1.71 4.59
N ALA A 37 -0.87 -2.92 4.35
CA ALA A 37 -1.93 -3.52 5.17
C ALA A 37 -1.50 -3.65 6.63
N VAL A 38 -0.26 -4.10 6.88
CA VAL A 38 0.30 -4.17 8.25
C VAL A 38 0.44 -2.79 8.86
N ALA A 39 1.03 -1.82 8.15
CA ALA A 39 1.19 -0.45 8.64
C ALA A 39 -0.17 0.24 8.88
N GLY A 40 -1.16 -0.02 8.03
CA GLY A 40 -2.54 0.44 8.12
C GLY A 40 -3.23 -0.09 9.36
N ALA A 41 -3.12 -1.40 9.62
CA ALA A 41 -3.67 -2.02 10.82
C ALA A 41 -3.03 -1.45 12.10
N VAL A 42 -1.69 -1.31 12.11
CA VAL A 42 -0.98 -0.66 13.21
C VAL A 42 -1.45 0.78 13.39
N THR A 43 -1.63 1.52 12.29
CA THR A 43 -2.10 2.92 12.33
C THR A 43 -3.53 3.03 12.85
N LEU A 44 -4.43 2.14 12.43
CA LEU A 44 -5.82 2.09 12.88
C LEU A 44 -5.92 1.92 14.40
N VAL A 45 -5.07 1.06 14.97
CA VAL A 45 -5.05 0.81 16.43
C VAL A 45 -4.28 1.90 17.17
N TRP A 46 -3.14 2.34 16.65
CA TRP A 46 -2.25 3.28 17.34
C TRP A 46 -2.75 4.71 17.31
N LEU A 47 -3.40 5.16 16.23
CA LEU A 47 -3.81 6.55 16.08
C LEU A 47 -4.81 7.01 17.16
N PRO A 48 -5.86 6.24 17.51
CA PRO A 48 -6.72 6.55 18.64
C PRO A 48 -5.96 6.58 19.98
N ALA A 49 -5.06 5.62 20.21
CA ALA A 49 -4.23 5.59 21.42
C ALA A 49 -3.33 6.83 21.52
N ALA A 50 -2.69 7.23 20.41
CA ALA A 50 -1.87 8.43 20.32
C ALA A 50 -2.69 9.72 20.49
N LEU A 51 -3.97 9.72 20.09
CA LEU A 51 -4.87 10.83 20.34
C LEU A 51 -5.16 10.99 21.84
N VAL A 52 -5.48 9.89 22.52
CA VAL A 52 -5.76 9.85 23.97
C VAL A 52 -4.51 10.18 24.78
N LEU A 53 -3.41 9.44 24.58
CA LEU A 53 -2.16 9.62 25.32
C LEU A 53 -1.52 10.99 25.06
N GLY A 54 -1.66 11.51 23.85
CA GLY A 54 -1.16 12.83 23.49
C GLY A 54 -2.07 13.97 23.93
N LEU A 55 -3.25 13.70 24.49
CA LEU A 55 -4.31 14.69 24.75
C LEU A 55 -4.59 15.57 23.51
N GLY A 56 -4.49 14.98 22.32
CA GLY A 56 -4.50 15.65 21.03
C GLY A 56 -3.27 16.50 20.72
N VAL A 57 -2.57 17.07 21.72
CA VAL A 57 -1.45 17.99 21.50
C VAL A 57 -0.16 17.24 21.18
N GLY A 58 0.17 16.19 21.94
CA GLY A 58 1.31 15.32 21.73
C GLY A 58 1.15 14.29 20.60
N THR A 59 -0.03 14.19 19.99
CA THR A 59 -0.31 13.20 18.93
C THR A 59 0.70 13.23 17.78
N PRO A 60 1.11 14.39 17.23
CA PRO A 60 2.15 14.44 16.19
C PRO A 60 3.47 13.79 16.58
N LEU A 61 3.87 13.88 17.86
CA LEU A 61 5.10 13.26 18.36
C LEU A 61 4.97 11.73 18.36
N LEU A 62 3.83 11.23 18.82
CA LEU A 62 3.54 9.80 18.91
C LEU A 62 3.32 9.14 17.54
N THR A 63 2.94 9.92 16.52
CA THR A 63 2.69 9.42 15.17
C THR A 63 3.84 9.66 14.18
N ALA A 64 4.83 10.48 14.53
CA ALA A 64 5.99 10.77 13.68
C ALA A 64 6.71 9.51 13.15
N PRO A 65 6.89 8.42 13.93
CA PRO A 65 7.52 7.20 13.43
C PRO A 65 6.73 6.52 12.31
N LEU A 66 5.39 6.53 12.37
CA LEU A 66 4.53 5.94 11.33
C LEU A 66 4.67 6.69 10.00
N VAL A 67 4.72 8.03 10.06
CA VAL A 67 4.94 8.87 8.87
C VAL A 67 6.34 8.65 8.31
N ALA A 68 7.37 8.57 9.16
CA ALA A 68 8.74 8.31 8.73
C ALA A 68 8.86 6.92 8.05
N LEU A 69 8.17 5.91 8.60
CA LEU A 69 8.08 4.59 7.99
C LEU A 69 7.47 4.66 6.59
N GLU A 70 6.35 5.36 6.42
CA GLU A 70 5.71 5.51 5.09
C GLU A 70 6.66 6.14 4.06
N ARG A 71 7.31 7.25 4.45
CA ARG A 71 8.27 7.95 3.58
C ARG A 71 9.40 7.05 3.12
N ARG A 72 9.84 6.13 3.97
CA ARG A 72 10.84 5.11 3.65
C ARG A 72 10.25 4.01 2.76
N ARG A 73 9.03 3.54 3.02
CA ARG A 73 8.32 2.51 2.24
C ARG A 73 8.15 2.91 0.78
N LEU A 74 7.98 4.19 0.47
CA LEU A 74 7.93 4.69 -0.92
C LEU A 74 9.15 4.28 -1.77
N ARG A 75 10.30 3.91 -1.17
CA ARG A 75 11.45 3.35 -1.89
C ARG A 75 11.16 2.01 -2.56
N LEU A 76 10.22 1.23 -2.03
CA LEU A 76 9.81 -0.05 -2.60
C LEU A 76 9.27 0.13 -4.02
N LEU A 77 8.67 1.29 -4.31
CA LEU A 77 8.13 1.63 -5.64
C LEU A 77 9.20 2.12 -6.63
N GLY A 78 10.49 2.06 -6.29
CA GLY A 78 11.60 2.34 -7.20
C GLY A 78 12.11 3.79 -7.23
N GLY A 79 11.65 4.65 -6.33
CA GLY A 79 12.14 6.03 -6.16
C GLY A 79 12.95 6.25 -4.87
N PRO A 80 13.50 7.46 -4.64
CA PRO A 80 14.10 7.81 -3.36
C PRO A 80 13.03 7.90 -2.25
N ALA A 81 13.45 7.73 -1.00
CA ALA A 81 12.58 8.02 0.14
C ALA A 81 12.20 9.50 0.14
N LEU A 82 11.00 9.80 0.62
CA LEU A 82 10.55 11.18 0.74
C LEU A 82 11.26 11.85 1.93
N PRO A 83 11.88 13.04 1.75
CA PRO A 83 12.57 13.72 2.84
C PRO A 83 11.59 14.26 3.88
N ASP A 84 12.07 14.50 5.09
CA ASP A 84 11.29 15.17 6.13
C ASP A 84 11.19 16.68 5.87
N PRO A 85 9.99 17.25 5.61
CA PRO A 85 9.83 18.66 5.26
C PRO A 85 9.74 19.59 6.48
N HIS A 86 9.72 19.02 7.69
CA HIS A 86 9.62 19.77 8.93
C HIS A 86 10.81 20.71 9.14
N ARG A 87 10.53 21.96 9.57
CA ARG A 87 11.60 22.89 9.96
C ARG A 87 12.12 22.55 11.35
N ARG A 88 13.37 22.96 11.63
CA ARG A 88 13.90 22.94 13.00
C ARG A 88 13.25 24.10 13.78
N PRO A 89 12.76 23.86 15.02
CA PRO A 89 12.19 24.92 15.84
C PRO A 89 13.23 26.00 16.17
N ASP A 90 12.80 27.26 16.27
CA ASP A 90 13.68 28.40 16.60
C ASP A 90 14.14 28.41 18.06
N ARG A 91 13.41 27.72 18.95
CA ARG A 91 13.74 27.61 20.38
C ARG A 91 13.75 26.14 20.83
N PRO A 92 14.69 25.73 21.69
CA PRO A 92 14.70 24.41 22.29
C PRO A 92 13.53 24.25 23.28
N GLY A 93 13.10 23.01 23.48
CA GLY A 93 12.08 22.64 24.47
C GLY A 93 10.79 22.07 23.87
N PRO A 94 10.12 21.15 24.58
CA PRO A 94 8.97 20.41 24.07
C PRO A 94 7.77 21.31 23.75
N VAL A 95 7.54 22.36 24.55
CA VAL A 95 6.43 23.30 24.34
C VAL A 95 6.66 24.18 23.09
N ALA A 96 7.88 24.68 22.89
CA ALA A 96 8.24 25.45 21.71
C ALA A 96 8.18 24.61 20.43
N TRP A 97 8.62 23.34 20.51
CA TRP A 97 8.47 22.36 19.44
C TRP A 97 7.00 22.13 19.08
N LEU A 98 6.15 21.91 20.09
CA LEU A 98 4.74 21.58 19.90
C LEU A 98 3.95 22.72 19.28
N ARG A 99 4.20 23.96 19.73
CA ARG A 99 3.59 25.16 19.16
C ARG A 99 3.99 25.36 17.70
N THR A 100 5.26 25.10 17.38
CA THR A 100 5.77 25.19 16.00
C THR A 100 5.10 24.13 15.11
N ARG A 101 5.00 22.88 15.58
CA ARG A 101 4.40 21.77 14.83
C ARG A 101 2.89 21.91 14.62
N ARG A 102 2.15 22.35 15.64
CA ARG A 102 0.70 22.63 15.53
C ARG A 102 0.39 23.71 14.48
N ALA A 103 1.28 24.68 14.30
CA ALA A 103 1.13 25.74 13.30
C ALA A 103 1.57 25.33 11.89
N GLU A 104 2.31 24.22 11.76
CA GLU A 104 2.80 23.76 10.46
C GLU A 104 1.69 22.99 9.71
N PRO A 105 1.32 23.40 8.47
CA PRO A 105 0.32 22.68 7.67
C PRO A 105 0.77 21.26 7.31
N VAL A 106 2.08 20.98 7.39
CA VAL A 106 2.66 19.65 7.20
C VAL A 106 2.12 18.67 8.23
N THR A 107 2.09 19.02 9.51
CA THR A 107 1.64 18.12 10.58
C THR A 107 0.17 17.73 10.40
N TRP A 108 -0.68 18.65 9.95
CA TRP A 108 -2.09 18.34 9.66
C TRP A 108 -2.25 17.42 8.45
N ARG A 109 -1.44 17.60 7.40
CA ARG A 109 -1.42 16.69 6.24
C ARG A 109 -0.94 15.29 6.61
N GLU A 110 0.01 15.18 7.54
CA GLU A 110 0.48 13.90 8.06
C GLU A 110 -0.59 13.17 8.86
N LEU A 111 -1.31 13.88 9.75
CA LEU A 111 -2.44 13.28 10.47
C LEU A 111 -3.57 12.87 9.52
N ALA A 112 -3.90 13.71 8.54
CA ALA A 112 -4.88 13.35 7.50
C ALA A 112 -4.45 12.12 6.70
N TYR A 113 -3.17 12.00 6.37
CA TYR A 113 -2.62 10.80 5.75
C TYR A 113 -2.79 9.57 6.64
N LEU A 114 -2.49 9.66 7.95
CA LEU A 114 -2.62 8.51 8.85
C LEU A 114 -4.07 8.08 9.03
N VAL A 115 -5.02 9.02 9.09
CA VAL A 115 -6.46 8.69 9.07
C VAL A 115 -6.81 7.95 7.78
N LEU A 116 -6.40 8.48 6.62
CA LEU A 116 -6.63 7.84 5.33
C LEU A 116 -5.97 6.46 5.25
N HIS A 117 -4.77 6.31 5.83
CA HIS A 117 -3.99 5.08 5.82
C HIS A 117 -4.60 4.00 6.69
N GLY A 118 -5.04 4.36 7.91
CA GLY A 118 -5.72 3.45 8.82
C GLY A 118 -7.16 3.09 8.40
N THR A 119 -7.72 3.75 7.37
CA THR A 119 -9.10 3.51 6.90
C THR A 119 -9.13 3.03 5.46
N VAL A 120 -9.13 3.94 4.49
CA VAL A 120 -9.34 3.63 3.07
C VAL A 120 -8.16 2.87 2.48
N LEU A 121 -6.92 3.30 2.76
CA LEU A 121 -5.74 2.61 2.19
C LEU A 121 -5.52 1.24 2.85
N LEU A 122 -5.84 1.08 4.14
CA LEU A 122 -5.86 -0.23 4.78
C LEU A 122 -6.82 -1.18 4.05
N LEU A 123 -8.04 -0.75 3.75
CA LEU A 123 -9.00 -1.56 3.00
C LEU A 123 -8.50 -1.88 1.59
N LEU A 124 -7.91 -0.91 0.89
CA LEU A 124 -7.32 -1.10 -0.44
C LEU A 124 -6.19 -2.15 -0.39
N ASP A 125 -5.25 -2.00 0.54
CA ASP A 125 -4.10 -2.86 0.69
C ASP A 125 -4.53 -4.28 1.11
N ALA A 126 -5.43 -4.39 2.08
CA ALA A 126 -5.98 -5.67 2.54
C ALA A 126 -6.77 -6.39 1.45
N ALA A 127 -7.61 -5.67 0.69
CA ALA A 127 -8.35 -6.23 -0.43
C ALA A 127 -7.41 -6.74 -1.53
N ALA A 128 -6.37 -5.98 -1.87
CA ALA A 128 -5.39 -6.41 -2.86
C ALA A 128 -4.64 -7.69 -2.41
N VAL A 129 -4.24 -7.76 -1.14
CA VAL A 129 -3.60 -8.96 -0.57
C VAL A 129 -4.57 -10.15 -0.56
N ALA A 130 -5.82 -9.94 -0.14
CA ALA A 130 -6.84 -10.98 -0.13
C ALA A 130 -7.13 -11.52 -1.54
N LEU A 131 -7.23 -10.65 -2.55
CA LEU A 131 -7.43 -11.05 -3.94
C LEU A 131 -6.26 -11.86 -4.48
N VAL A 132 -5.02 -11.53 -4.10
CA VAL A 132 -3.83 -12.32 -4.47
C VAL A 132 -3.84 -13.70 -3.79
N CYS A 133 -4.29 -13.79 -2.54
CA CYS A 133 -4.39 -15.05 -1.81
C CYS A 133 -5.59 -15.91 -2.22
N ALA A 134 -6.66 -15.32 -2.77
CA ALA A 134 -7.93 -15.99 -3.04
C ALA A 134 -7.81 -17.28 -3.86
N PRO A 135 -7.05 -17.34 -4.98
CA PRO A 135 -6.91 -18.57 -5.75
C PRO A 135 -6.29 -19.72 -4.95
N VAL A 136 -5.26 -19.42 -4.16
CA VAL A 136 -4.57 -20.41 -3.32
C VAL A 136 -5.52 -20.97 -2.27
N LEU A 137 -6.31 -20.09 -1.63
CA LEU A 137 -7.30 -20.48 -0.63
C LEU A 137 -8.43 -21.32 -1.24
N LEU A 138 -8.96 -20.94 -2.41
CA LEU A 138 -10.02 -21.68 -3.09
C LEU A 138 -9.56 -23.08 -3.55
N ILE A 139 -8.37 -23.17 -4.15
CA ILE A 139 -7.78 -24.45 -4.57
C ILE A 139 -7.52 -25.35 -3.35
N GLY A 140 -6.95 -24.78 -2.28
CA GLY A 140 -6.69 -25.49 -1.03
C GLY A 140 -7.96 -26.00 -0.36
N ALA A 141 -8.99 -25.16 -0.27
CA ALA A 141 -10.30 -25.54 0.28
C ALA A 141 -10.96 -26.67 -0.53
N GLY A 142 -10.92 -26.59 -1.86
CA GLY A 142 -11.45 -27.63 -2.74
C GLY A 142 -10.65 -28.95 -2.67
N ALA A 143 -9.35 -28.90 -2.42
CA ALA A 143 -8.54 -30.09 -2.19
C ALA A 143 -8.86 -30.74 -0.84
N PHE A 144 -8.98 -29.93 0.22
CA PHE A 144 -9.35 -30.40 1.55
C PHE A 144 -10.74 -31.07 1.56
N ALA A 145 -11.74 -30.45 0.93
CA ALA A 145 -13.09 -31.02 0.84
C ALA A 145 -13.13 -32.40 0.15
N ARG A 146 -12.23 -32.64 -0.82
CA ARG A 146 -12.11 -33.92 -1.56
C ARG A 146 -11.32 -35.00 -0.82
N SER A 147 -10.65 -34.66 0.29
CA SER A 147 -9.91 -35.63 1.13
C SER A 147 -10.77 -36.30 2.22
N GLY A 148 -12.05 -35.94 2.34
CA GLY A 148 -12.97 -36.56 3.28
C GLY A 148 -13.45 -37.96 2.86
N PRO A 149 -14.11 -38.72 3.77
CA PRO A 149 -14.56 -40.10 3.52
C PRO A 149 -15.71 -40.23 2.52
N ALA A 150 -16.20 -39.12 1.96
CA ALA A 150 -17.18 -39.14 0.89
C ALA A 150 -16.49 -39.57 -0.41
N ALA A 151 -16.74 -40.82 -0.81
CA ALA A 151 -16.28 -41.36 -2.08
C ALA A 151 -16.67 -40.41 -3.22
N ALA A 152 -15.69 -40.03 -4.04
CA ALA A 152 -15.96 -39.31 -5.28
C ALA A 152 -16.77 -40.24 -6.20
N GLU A 153 -18.00 -39.87 -6.51
CA GLU A 153 -18.76 -40.47 -7.60
C GLU A 153 -17.92 -40.41 -8.89
N PRO A 154 -17.95 -41.44 -9.76
CA PRO A 154 -17.26 -41.39 -11.04
C PRO A 154 -17.85 -40.24 -11.86
N ALA A 155 -17.15 -39.11 -11.84
CA ALA A 155 -17.49 -37.97 -12.67
C ALA A 155 -17.30 -38.37 -14.13
N ASP A 156 -18.27 -38.00 -14.98
CA ASP A 156 -18.10 -38.04 -16.42
C ASP A 156 -16.78 -37.34 -16.76
N VAL A 157 -15.85 -38.10 -17.34
CA VAL A 157 -14.50 -37.63 -17.66
C VAL A 157 -14.55 -36.41 -18.58
N VAL A 158 -15.53 -36.35 -19.47
CA VAL A 158 -15.75 -35.21 -20.36
C VAL A 158 -16.20 -33.98 -19.55
N ALA A 159 -17.18 -34.16 -18.66
CA ALA A 159 -17.65 -33.07 -17.80
C ALA A 159 -16.54 -32.55 -16.86
N ALA A 160 -15.77 -33.46 -16.25
CA ALA A 160 -14.64 -33.11 -15.38
C ALA A 160 -13.55 -32.34 -16.14
N PHE A 161 -13.22 -32.78 -17.36
CA PHE A 161 -12.26 -32.09 -18.23
C PHE A 161 -12.74 -30.68 -18.59
N VAL A 162 -14.01 -30.52 -18.98
CA VAL A 162 -14.59 -29.21 -19.33
C VAL A 162 -14.56 -28.26 -18.13
N VAL A 163 -14.96 -28.72 -16.93
CA VAL A 163 -14.92 -27.91 -15.70
C VAL A 163 -13.49 -27.50 -15.36
N ALA A 164 -12.53 -28.43 -15.45
CA ALA A 164 -11.13 -28.12 -15.20
C ALA A 164 -10.56 -27.09 -16.20
N ALA A 165 -10.90 -27.22 -17.49
CA ALA A 165 -10.49 -26.29 -18.53
C ALA A 165 -11.05 -24.88 -18.30
N LEU A 166 -12.34 -24.76 -17.96
CA LEU A 166 -12.97 -23.48 -17.64
C LEU A 166 -12.39 -22.85 -16.37
N ALA A 167 -12.11 -23.65 -15.33
CA ALA A 167 -11.47 -23.17 -14.11
C ALA A 167 -10.04 -22.67 -14.37
N ALA A 168 -9.26 -23.38 -15.18
CA ALA A 168 -7.92 -22.97 -15.59
C ALA A 168 -7.96 -21.67 -16.40
N LEU A 169 -8.90 -21.53 -17.33
CA LEU A 169 -9.10 -20.29 -18.09
C LEU A 169 -9.50 -19.13 -17.18
N ALA A 170 -10.43 -19.34 -16.25
CA ALA A 170 -10.84 -18.32 -15.28
C ALA A 170 -9.67 -17.89 -14.38
N LEU A 171 -8.85 -18.84 -13.92
CA LEU A 171 -7.67 -18.55 -13.12
C LEU A 171 -6.62 -17.76 -13.92
N LEU A 172 -6.43 -18.10 -15.20
CA LEU A 172 -5.53 -17.36 -16.09
C LEU A 172 -6.00 -15.91 -16.28
N VAL A 173 -7.27 -15.70 -16.58
CA VAL A 173 -7.86 -14.35 -16.71
C VAL A 173 -7.72 -13.57 -15.40
N PHE A 174 -8.02 -14.20 -14.26
CA PHE A 174 -7.89 -13.59 -12.94
C PHE A 174 -6.44 -13.21 -12.63
N ALA A 175 -5.47 -14.08 -12.93
CA ALA A 175 -4.05 -13.80 -12.76
C ALA A 175 -3.59 -12.61 -13.61
N LEU A 176 -4.07 -12.52 -14.86
CA LEU A 176 -3.79 -11.37 -15.73
C LEU A 176 -4.41 -10.08 -15.17
N LEU A 177 -5.61 -10.13 -14.60
CA LEU A 177 -6.21 -8.95 -13.94
C LEU A 177 -5.38 -8.50 -12.72
N LEU A 178 -4.96 -9.45 -11.87
CA LEU A 178 -4.12 -9.15 -10.71
C LEU A 178 -2.77 -8.54 -11.09
N LEU A 179 -2.19 -9.01 -12.20
CA LEU A 179 -0.93 -8.50 -12.72
C LEU A 179 -0.98 -6.98 -12.99
N TYR A 180 -2.14 -6.42 -13.32
CA TYR A 180 -2.33 -4.98 -13.49
C TYR A 180 -2.90 -4.30 -12.25
N ALA A 181 -3.87 -4.93 -11.56
CA ALA A 181 -4.57 -4.34 -10.42
C ALA A 181 -3.63 -4.08 -9.23
N VAL A 182 -2.72 -5.02 -8.92
CA VAL A 182 -1.78 -4.91 -7.80
C VAL A 182 -0.79 -3.75 -8.00
N PRO A 183 -0.08 -3.64 -9.14
CA PRO A 183 0.70 -2.45 -9.49
C PRO A 183 -0.11 -1.15 -9.41
N LEU A 184 -1.33 -1.13 -9.96
CA LEU A 184 -2.15 0.07 -10.00
C LEU A 184 -2.53 0.54 -8.59
N ALA A 185 -2.94 -0.36 -7.71
CA ALA A 185 -3.24 -0.07 -6.32
C ALA A 185 -2.01 0.47 -5.58
N ALA A 186 -0.84 -0.16 -5.77
CA ALA A 186 0.41 0.28 -5.16
C ALA A 186 0.82 1.69 -5.63
N VAL A 187 0.64 1.99 -6.92
CA VAL A 187 0.86 3.35 -7.46
C VAL A 187 -0.12 4.35 -6.87
N ALA A 188 -1.42 4.02 -6.81
CA ALA A 188 -2.44 4.91 -6.28
C ALA A 188 -2.16 5.28 -4.82
N HIS A 189 -1.87 4.29 -3.97
CA HIS A 189 -1.44 4.49 -2.59
C HIS A 189 -0.18 5.37 -2.55
N GLY A 190 0.86 5.03 -3.31
CA GLY A 190 2.12 5.78 -3.32
C GLY A 190 1.97 7.24 -3.77
N GLU A 191 1.09 7.52 -4.74
CA GLU A 191 0.78 8.89 -5.18
C GLU A 191 0.01 9.67 -4.12
N LEU A 192 -0.99 9.08 -3.46
CA LEU A 192 -1.69 9.71 -2.33
C LEU A 192 -0.73 10.03 -1.18
N ALA A 193 0.17 9.11 -0.84
CA ALA A 193 1.22 9.33 0.13
C ALA A 193 2.14 10.50 -0.29
N ARG A 194 2.56 10.58 -1.56
CA ARG A 194 3.36 11.72 -2.05
C ARG A 194 2.58 13.03 -2.02
N LEU A 195 1.31 13.03 -2.42
CA LEU A 195 0.47 14.24 -2.43
C LEU A 195 0.32 14.82 -1.01
N LEU A 196 0.17 13.96 0.00
CA LEU A 196 -0.03 14.40 1.38
C LEU A 196 1.28 14.61 2.15
N LEU A 197 2.32 13.82 1.88
CA LEU A 197 3.57 13.87 2.65
C LEU A 197 4.68 14.67 2.00
N ALA A 198 4.56 15.07 0.72
CA ALA A 198 5.61 15.83 0.05
C ALA A 198 5.80 17.22 0.67
N PRO A 199 7.04 17.75 0.63
CA PRO A 199 7.31 19.13 1.01
C PRO A 199 6.37 20.08 0.25
N GLY A 200 5.71 20.98 0.98
CA GLY A 200 4.93 22.05 0.36
C GLY A 200 5.82 22.88 -0.58
N ARG A 201 5.31 23.29 -1.75
CA ARG A 201 6.06 24.13 -2.68
C ARG A 201 6.51 25.39 -1.93
N ARG A 202 7.83 25.58 -1.74
CA ARG A 202 8.34 26.87 -1.30
C ARG A 202 8.00 27.91 -2.37
N PRO A 203 7.63 29.15 -2.01
CA PRO A 203 7.60 30.24 -2.96
C PRO A 203 8.94 30.27 -3.69
N ARG A 204 8.93 30.29 -5.03
CA ARG A 204 10.15 30.52 -5.79
C ARG A 204 10.66 31.89 -5.37
N SER A 205 11.80 31.95 -4.70
CA SER A 205 12.53 33.19 -4.54
C SER A 205 12.88 33.67 -5.94
N VAL A 206 12.12 34.64 -6.43
CA VAL A 206 12.50 35.46 -7.59
C VAL A 206 13.79 36.14 -7.16
N ARG A 207 14.90 35.79 -7.80
CA ARG A 207 16.13 36.58 -7.75
C ARG A 207 16.02 37.67 -8.81
#